data_AF-U4KHG1-F1
#
_entry.id   AF-U4KHG1-F1
#
_cell.length_a   1.000
_cell.length_b   1.000
_cell.length_c   1.000
_cell.angle_alpha   90.00
_cell.angle_beta   90.00
_cell.angle_gamma   90.00
#
_symmetry.space_group_name_H-M   'P 1'
#
loop_
_entity.id
_entity.type
_entity.pdbx_description
1 polymer ?
#
loop_
_entity_poly.entity_id
_entity_poly.type
_entity_poly.pdbx_seq_one_letter_code
_entity_poly.pdbx_strand_id
1 'polypeptide(L)'
;MSKGEKRLRDLKGFGPKSEEILATVGIHSVDDFMLADSYELYAKLKAKVKGTGLNSIYSIIGAKENIDWREVAKQRKTEVLMRLDEMGLAPK
;
A
#
# COMPACT_ATOMS: atom_id res chain seq x y z
N MET A 1 26.52 11.83 9.28
CA MET A 1 25.25 11.61 10.00
C MET A 1 24.51 10.49 9.30
N SER A 2 24.43 9.30 9.88
CA SER A 2 23.54 8.27 9.35
C SER A 2 22.12 8.75 9.58
N LYS A 3 21.43 9.23 8.53
CA LYS A 3 19.96 9.27 8.55
C LYS A 3 19.57 7.80 8.71
N GLY A 4 19.13 7.42 9.92
CA GLY A 4 18.76 6.04 10.22
C GLY A 4 17.90 5.48 9.10
N GLU A 5 18.18 4.24 8.70
CA GLU A 5 17.46 3.56 7.62
C GLU A 5 15.96 3.74 7.83
N LYS A 6 15.31 4.32 6.82
CA LYS A 6 13.88 4.61 6.89
C LYS A 6 13.14 3.28 7.02
N ARG A 7 12.33 3.12 8.06
CA ARG A 7 11.53 1.91 8.23
C ARG A 7 10.17 2.04 7.55
N LEU A 8 9.57 0.90 7.21
CA LEU A 8 8.22 0.86 6.63
C LEU A 8 7.20 1.51 7.56
N ARG A 9 7.29 1.24 8.87
CA ARG A 9 6.39 1.85 9.87
C ARG A 9 6.46 3.38 9.93
N ASP A 10 7.51 3.99 9.39
CA ASP A 10 7.73 5.44 9.39
C ASP A 10 7.27 6.12 8.10
N LEU A 11 6.79 5.33 7.12
CA LEU A 11 6.19 5.89 5.90
C LEU A 11 4.83 6.52 6.22
N LYS A 12 4.48 7.58 5.49
CA LYS A 12 3.24 8.32 5.71
C LYS A 12 2.02 7.40 5.53
N GLY A 13 1.17 7.35 6.55
CA GLY A 13 0.00 6.47 6.57
C GLY A 13 0.28 5.03 7.02
N PHE A 14 1.54 4.69 7.33
CA PHE A 14 1.91 3.41 7.92
C PHE A 14 2.17 3.54 9.42
N GLY A 15 2.23 2.38 10.08
CA GLY A 15 2.64 2.21 11.46
C GLY A 15 3.15 0.79 11.67
N PRO A 16 3.42 0.37 12.93
CA PRO A 16 3.95 -0.96 13.22
C PRO A 16 3.13 -2.09 12.60
N LYS A 17 1.80 -1.94 12.58
CA LYS A 17 0.93 -2.96 11.99
C LYS A 17 1.09 -3.11 10.47
N SER A 18 1.28 -1.99 9.77
CA SER A 18 1.53 -2.01 8.32
C SER A 18 2.83 -2.74 8.01
N GLU A 19 3.89 -2.51 8.80
CA GLU A 19 5.17 -3.19 8.64
C GLU A 19 5.05 -4.71 8.86
N GLU A 20 4.35 -5.14 9.91
CA GLU A 20 4.05 -6.58 10.13
C GLU A 20 3.31 -7.20 8.95
N ILE A 21 2.27 -6.50 8.44
CA ILE A 21 1.44 -6.96 7.33
C ILE A 21 2.26 -7.07 6.04
N LEU A 22 3.08 -6.08 5.74
CA LEU A 22 3.95 -6.05 4.56
C LEU A 22 4.97 -7.20 4.58
N ALA A 23 5.51 -7.54 5.76
CA ALA A 23 6.39 -8.70 5.91
C ALA A 23 5.72 -10.02 5.52
N THR A 24 4.39 -10.17 5.69
CA THR A 24 3.66 -11.40 5.29
C THR A 24 3.59 -11.63 3.78
N VAL A 25 3.87 -10.58 2.99
CA VAL A 25 3.91 -10.62 1.52
C VAL A 25 5.31 -10.41 0.96
N GLY A 26 6.34 -10.52 1.81
CA GLY A 26 7.76 -10.48 1.42
C GLY A 26 8.34 -9.08 1.23
N ILE A 27 7.72 -8.05 1.82
CA ILE A 27 8.24 -6.67 1.81
C ILE A 27 8.89 -6.41 3.17
N HIS A 28 10.22 -6.28 3.21
CA HIS A 28 10.98 -6.18 4.46
C HIS A 28 11.73 -4.85 4.60
N SER A 29 11.90 -4.12 3.51
CA SER A 29 12.57 -2.82 3.48
C SER A 29 11.75 -1.76 2.75
N VAL A 30 12.10 -0.48 2.95
CA VAL A 30 11.52 0.61 2.16
C VAL A 30 11.85 0.45 0.69
N ASP A 31 13.03 -0.06 0.34
CA ASP A 31 13.42 -0.27 -1.06
C ASP A 31 12.53 -1.35 -1.72
N ASP A 32 12.28 -2.47 -1.04
CA ASP A 32 11.32 -3.50 -1.53
C ASP A 32 9.95 -2.89 -1.80
N PHE A 33 9.48 -2.06 -0.87
CA PHE A 33 8.18 -1.41 -0.96
C PHE A 33 8.11 -0.41 -2.11
N MET A 34 9.17 0.38 -2.32
CA MET A 34 9.24 1.36 -3.40
C MET A 34 9.35 0.70 -4.78
N LEU A 35 10.03 -0.45 -4.88
CA LEU A 35 10.18 -1.21 -6.12
C LEU A 35 8.95 -2.05 -6.49
N ALA A 36 8.16 -2.51 -5.52
CA ALA A 36 6.95 -3.29 -5.79
C ALA A 36 5.96 -2.50 -6.64
N ASP A 37 5.13 -3.12 -7.49
CA ASP A 37 3.97 -2.43 -8.05
C ASP A 37 2.87 -2.27 -6.98
N SER A 38 2.18 -1.13 -6.95
CA SER A 38 1.19 -0.82 -5.90
C SER A 38 -0.04 -1.72 -5.97
N TYR A 39 -0.51 -2.03 -7.17
CA TYR A 39 -1.69 -2.86 -7.40
C TYR A 39 -1.37 -4.35 -7.19
N GLU A 40 -0.19 -4.80 -7.62
CA GLU A 40 0.29 -6.16 -7.35
C GLU A 40 0.53 -6.40 -5.86
N LEU A 41 1.10 -5.41 -5.14
CA LEU A 41 1.26 -5.49 -3.69
C LEU A 41 -0.10 -5.58 -3.00
N TYR A 42 -1.07 -4.76 -3.43
CA TYR A 42 -2.44 -4.85 -2.94
C TYR A 42 -3.07 -6.22 -3.21
N ALA A 43 -2.89 -6.79 -4.41
CA ALA A 43 -3.40 -8.12 -4.76
C ALA A 43 -2.84 -9.21 -3.83
N LYS A 44 -1.52 -9.19 -3.57
CA LYS A 44 -0.86 -10.10 -2.63
C LYS A 44 -1.42 -9.97 -1.21
N LEU A 45 -1.63 -8.74 -0.73
CA LEU A 45 -2.21 -8.48 0.58
C LEU A 45 -3.67 -8.94 0.64
N LYS A 46 -4.46 -8.68 -0.40
CA LYS A 46 -5.88 -9.08 -0.47
C LYS A 46 -6.05 -10.59 -0.42
N ALA A 47 -5.13 -11.34 -1.03
CA ALA A 47 -5.15 -12.80 -0.99
C ALA A 47 -4.76 -13.39 0.37
N LYS A 48 -3.90 -12.73 1.16
CA LYS A 48 -3.33 -13.30 2.39
C LYS A 48 -3.85 -12.70 3.69
N VAL A 49 -4.28 -11.44 3.66
CA VAL A 49 -4.58 -10.64 4.86
C VAL A 49 -6.05 -10.27 4.87
N LYS A 50 -6.80 -10.94 5.75
CA LYS A 50 -8.22 -10.69 5.96
C LYS A 50 -8.44 -9.22 6.34
N GLY A 51 -9.42 -8.59 5.71
CA GLY A 51 -9.74 -7.18 5.94
C GLY A 51 -8.96 -6.20 5.06
N THR A 52 -8.11 -6.67 4.15
CA THR A 52 -7.52 -5.83 3.11
C THR A 52 -8.62 -5.26 2.20
N GLY A 53 -8.90 -3.98 2.36
CA GLY A 53 -9.97 -3.26 1.67
C GLY A 53 -9.45 -2.11 0.81
N LEU A 54 -10.35 -1.32 0.24
CA LEU A 54 -9.99 -0.22 -0.67
C LEU A 54 -9.04 0.81 -0.04
N ASN A 55 -9.11 1.02 1.28
CA ASN A 55 -8.18 1.91 1.98
C ASN A 55 -6.73 1.42 1.93
N SER A 56 -6.49 0.11 1.83
CA SER A 56 -5.14 -0.44 1.76
C SER A 56 -4.40 0.00 0.50
N ILE A 57 -5.06 0.01 -0.67
CA ILE A 57 -4.42 0.50 -1.91
C ILE A 57 -4.15 2.00 -1.85
N TYR A 58 -5.06 2.80 -1.27
CA TYR A 58 -4.82 4.22 -1.07
C TYR A 58 -3.66 4.49 -0.12
N SER A 59 -3.52 3.71 0.96
CA SER A 59 -2.38 3.81 1.87
C SER A 59 -1.07 3.42 1.21
N ILE A 60 -1.04 2.39 0.36
CA ILE A 60 0.16 1.99 -0.41
C ILE A 60 0.59 3.13 -1.34
N ILE A 61 -0.33 3.68 -2.13
CA ILE A 61 -0.05 4.78 -3.05
C ILE A 61 0.40 6.02 -2.28
N GLY A 62 -0.34 6.40 -1.22
CA GLY A 62 -0.02 7.57 -0.40
C GLY A 62 1.34 7.46 0.29
N ALA A 63 1.71 6.28 0.78
CA ALA A 63 3.01 6.04 1.40
C ALA A 63 4.17 6.19 0.39
N LYS A 64 4.01 5.70 -0.84
CA LYS A 64 5.02 5.84 -1.91
C LYS A 64 5.18 7.27 -2.39
N GLU A 65 4.07 7.96 -2.58
CA GLU A 65 4.04 9.35 -3.06
C GLU A 65 4.25 10.37 -1.93
N ASN A 66 4.38 9.90 -0.68
CA ASN A 66 4.51 10.71 0.53
C ASN A 66 3.34 11.73 0.73
N ILE A 67 2.13 11.33 0.36
CA ILE A 67 0.89 12.11 0.50
C ILE A 67 -0.10 11.43 1.46
N ASP A 68 -1.09 12.19 1.97
CA ASP A 68 -2.15 11.57 2.79
C ASP A 68 -3.01 10.66 1.90
N TRP A 69 -3.25 9.43 2.34
CA TRP A 69 -4.05 8.45 1.60
C TRP A 69 -5.47 8.95 1.32
N ARG A 70 -6.01 9.86 2.14
CA ARG A 70 -7.32 10.50 1.91
C ARG A 70 -7.33 11.37 0.67
N GLU A 71 -6.20 12.00 0.33
CA GLU A 71 -6.07 12.77 -0.91
C GLU A 71 -6.05 11.83 -2.13
N VAL A 72 -5.36 10.69 -2.03
CA VAL A 72 -5.43 9.64 -3.07
C VAL A 72 -6.87 9.17 -3.26
N ALA A 73 -7.56 8.84 -2.16
CA ALA A 73 -8.94 8.38 -2.21
C ALA A 73 -9.90 9.44 -2.79
N LYS A 74 -9.65 10.73 -2.55
CA LYS A 74 -10.48 11.81 -3.08
C LYS A 74 -10.24 12.05 -4.56
N GLN A 75 -8.98 12.06 -5.00
CA GLN A 75 -8.59 12.51 -6.33
C GLN A 75 -8.53 11.37 -7.36
N ARG A 76 -8.24 10.14 -6.91
CA ARG A 76 -7.90 9.01 -7.78
C ARG A 76 -8.78 7.77 -7.58
N LYS A 77 -9.87 7.87 -6.81
CA LYS A 77 -10.76 6.72 -6.53
C LYS A 77 -11.27 6.03 -7.79
N THR A 78 -11.72 6.79 -8.80
CA THR A 78 -12.23 6.21 -10.04
C THR A 78 -11.14 5.44 -10.80
N GLU A 79 -9.96 6.03 -10.97
CA GLU A 79 -8.78 5.39 -11.58
C GLU A 79 -8.44 4.08 -10.86
N VAL A 80 -8.33 4.12 -9.53
CA VAL A 80 -8.01 2.95 -8.71
C VAL A 80 -9.08 1.86 -8.85
N LEU A 81 -10.37 2.22 -8.82
CA LEU A 81 -11.45 1.25 -8.97
C LEU A 81 -11.46 0.60 -10.34
N MET A 82 -11.26 1.38 -11.42
CA MET A 82 -11.16 0.83 -12.78
C MET A 82 -9.99 -0.15 -12.88
N ARG A 83 -8.81 0.21 -12.35
CA ARG A 83 -7.66 -0.68 -12.39
C ARG A 83 -7.85 -1.95 -11.56
N LEU A 84 -8.49 -1.84 -10.40
CA LEU A 84 -8.85 -3.02 -9.60
C LEU A 84 -9.89 -3.89 -10.31
N ASP A 85 -10.83 -3.31 -11.06
CA ASP A 85 -11.82 -4.05 -11.84
C ASP A 85 -11.16 -4.84 -12.98
N GLU A 86 -10.22 -4.23 -13.71
CA GLU A 86 -9.39 -4.91 -14.72
C GLU A 86 -8.64 -6.13 -14.15
N MET A 87 -8.27 -6.08 -12.87
CA MET A 87 -7.61 -7.17 -12.16
C MET A 87 -8.58 -8.17 -11.51
N GLY A 88 -9.90 -7.96 -11.61
CA GLY A 88 -10.92 -8.77 -10.93
C GLY A 88 -10.94 -8.60 -9.41
N LEU A 89 -10.38 -7.50 -8.90
CA LEU A 89 -10.22 -7.19 -7.48
C LEU A 89 -11.13 -6.05 -6.99
N ALA A 90 -11.95 -5.44 -7.86
CA ALA A 90 -12.89 -4.41 -7.44
C ALA A 90 -13.84 -4.94 -6.33
N PRO A 91 -14.09 -4.16 -5.27
CA PRO A 91 -15.10 -4.51 -4.28
C PRO A 91 -16.48 -4.58 -4.95
N LYS A 92 -17.25 -5.62 -4.63
CA LYS A 92 -18.64 -5.79 -5.06
C LYS A 92 -19.59 -4.98 -4.19
#